data_AF-A0AAD9C6D1-F1
#
_entry.id   AF-A0AAD9C6D1-F1
#
_cell.length_a   1.000
_cell.length_b   1.000
_cell.length_c   1.000
_cell.angle_alpha   90.00
_cell.angle_beta   90.00
_cell.angle_gamma   90.00
#
_symmetry.space_group_name_H-M   'P 1'
#
loop_
_entity.id
_entity.type
_entity.pdbx_description
1 polymer ?
#
loop_
_entity_poly.entity_id
_entity_poly.type
_entity_poly.pdbx_seq_one_letter_code
_entity_poly.pdbx_strand_id
1 'polypeptide(L)'
;MDSQIDIDAYTSSVRQLLKARDTAFRSGDAQDYRLARAELKRGIKRAKHCHKLKIEEHFNTSDPRRMWQGLQTITDLKPTRASPPSTDPSLPDELNYFYARFDRVNHKVATRATLPADHLPLTLSPTDVRAELSRTNT
;
A
#
# COMPACT_ATOMS: atom_id res chain seq x y z
N MET A 1 -7.30 -3.93 24.87
CA MET A 1 -5.95 -3.32 25.01
C MET A 1 -4.88 -4.33 24.59
N ASP A 2 -5.21 -5.27 23.70
CA ASP A 2 -4.50 -6.56 23.61
C ASP A 2 -3.66 -6.71 22.33
N SER A 3 -3.71 -5.74 21.43
CA SER A 3 -3.06 -5.87 20.11
C SER A 3 -1.55 -5.70 20.15
N GLN A 4 -1.02 -4.97 21.15
CA GLN A 4 0.41 -4.62 21.27
C GLN A 4 1.22 -5.68 22.02
N ILE A 5 0.64 -6.30 23.06
CA ILE A 5 1.30 -7.29 23.92
C ILE A 5 1.72 -8.54 23.12
N ASP A 6 0.97 -8.90 22.08
CA ASP A 6 1.17 -10.15 21.34
C ASP A 6 2.20 -10.04 20.19
N ILE A 7 2.41 -8.84 19.64
CA ILE A 7 3.47 -8.59 18.62
C ILE A 7 4.85 -8.67 19.29
N ASP A 8 4.95 -8.20 20.52
CA ASP A 8 6.19 -8.22 21.29
C ASP A 8 6.54 -9.65 21.74
N ALA A 9 5.56 -10.48 22.11
CA ALA A 9 5.76 -11.89 22.43
C ALA A 9 6.30 -12.69 21.23
N TYR A 10 5.76 -12.40 20.04
CA TYR A 10 6.11 -13.04 18.79
C TYR A 10 7.50 -12.65 18.27
N THR A 11 7.79 -11.35 18.23
CA THR A 11 9.10 -10.86 17.78
C THR A 11 10.18 -11.25 18.78
N SER A 12 9.83 -11.34 20.07
CA SER A 12 10.67 -11.91 21.12
C SER A 12 11.01 -13.38 20.85
N SER A 13 10.04 -14.22 20.43
CA SER A 13 10.30 -15.62 20.08
C SER A 13 11.30 -15.79 18.92
N VAL A 14 11.17 -15.00 17.83
CA VAL A 14 12.12 -15.06 16.71
C VAL A 14 13.50 -14.53 17.12
N ARG A 15 13.56 -13.47 17.93
CA ARG A 15 14.82 -12.93 18.49
C ARG A 15 15.53 -13.96 19.38
N GLN A 16 14.79 -14.70 20.20
CA GLN A 16 15.35 -15.79 21.01
C GLN A 16 15.95 -16.89 20.13
N LEU A 17 15.26 -17.30 19.06
CA LEU A 17 15.77 -18.30 18.11
C LEU A 17 17.02 -17.81 17.36
N LEU A 18 17.08 -16.52 17.00
CA LEU A 18 18.29 -15.91 16.44
C LEU A 18 19.46 -15.97 17.42
N LYS A 19 19.21 -15.60 18.68
CA LYS A 19 20.23 -15.66 19.74
C LYS A 19 20.71 -17.09 19.97
N ALA A 20 19.81 -18.08 19.99
CA ALA A 20 20.16 -19.49 20.14
C ALA A 20 21.03 -20.00 18.99
N ARG A 21 20.69 -19.65 17.75
CA ARG A 21 21.53 -19.96 16.56
C ARG A 21 22.91 -19.33 16.68
N ASP A 22 23.00 -18.07 17.07
CA ASP A 22 24.30 -17.37 17.18
C ASP A 22 25.16 -17.94 18.30
N THR A 23 24.56 -18.36 19.40
CA THR A 23 25.27 -19.08 20.46
C THR A 23 25.80 -20.43 19.96
N ALA A 24 24.97 -21.22 19.26
CA ALA A 24 25.39 -22.51 18.70
C ALA A 24 26.45 -22.36 17.59
N PHE A 25 26.43 -21.25 16.85
CA PHE A 25 27.49 -20.94 15.89
C PHE A 25 28.83 -20.66 16.60
N ARG A 26 28.79 -19.90 17.70
CA ARG A 26 30.00 -19.57 18.48
C ARG A 26 30.57 -20.77 19.23
N SER A 27 29.76 -21.75 19.60
CA SER A 27 30.24 -22.97 20.28
C SER A 27 30.97 -23.94 19.35
N GLY A 28 30.80 -23.81 18.03
CA GLY A 28 31.45 -24.68 17.03
C GLY A 28 30.84 -26.07 16.90
N ASP A 29 29.76 -26.38 17.65
CA ASP A 29 29.06 -27.65 17.53
C ASP A 29 28.17 -27.67 16.27
N ALA A 30 28.57 -28.50 15.30
CA ALA A 30 27.89 -28.62 14.02
C ALA A 30 26.49 -29.28 14.09
N GLN A 31 26.20 -30.09 15.11
CA GLN A 31 24.87 -30.66 15.33
C GLN A 31 23.94 -29.62 15.92
N ASP A 32 24.37 -28.96 17.00
CA ASP A 32 23.59 -27.92 17.67
C ASP A 32 23.29 -26.75 16.74
N TYR A 33 24.28 -26.32 15.94
CA TYR A 33 24.07 -25.27 14.95
C TYR A 33 23.00 -25.66 13.92
N ARG A 34 23.01 -26.91 13.47
CA ARG A 34 22.04 -27.42 12.47
C ARG A 34 20.63 -27.47 13.05
N LEU A 35 20.49 -27.92 14.29
CA LEU A 35 19.22 -27.94 15.02
C LEU A 35 18.69 -26.52 15.24
N ALA A 36 19.53 -25.61 15.75
CA ALA A 36 19.15 -24.22 15.98
C ALA A 36 18.73 -23.51 14.68
N ARG A 37 19.38 -23.81 13.55
CA ARG A 37 19.00 -23.28 12.23
C ARG A 37 17.65 -23.84 11.75
N ALA A 38 17.40 -25.14 11.93
CA ALA A 38 16.11 -25.75 11.61
C ALA A 38 14.97 -25.13 12.45
N GLU A 39 15.24 -24.94 13.74
CA GLU A 39 14.30 -24.29 14.67
C GLU A 39 14.03 -22.84 14.32
N LEU A 40 15.05 -22.06 13.96
CA LEU A 40 14.85 -20.69 13.48
C LEU A 40 13.96 -20.65 12.23
N LYS A 41 14.20 -21.54 11.25
CA LYS A 41 13.37 -21.63 10.04
C LYS A 41 11.92 -21.95 10.38
N ARG A 42 11.69 -22.90 11.29
CA ARG A 42 10.36 -23.30 11.77
C ARG A 42 9.68 -22.16 12.53
N GLY A 43 10.44 -21.46 13.38
CA GLY A 43 10.05 -20.26 14.08
C GLY A 43 9.53 -19.20 13.11
N ILE A 44 10.35 -18.77 12.15
CA ILE A 44 9.97 -17.76 11.14
C ILE A 44 8.70 -18.16 10.36
N LYS A 45 8.54 -19.44 10.00
CA LYS A 45 7.34 -19.92 9.30
C LYS A 45 6.07 -19.80 10.15
N ARG A 46 6.11 -20.33 11.37
CA ARG A 46 5.01 -20.17 12.34
C ARG A 46 4.71 -18.69 12.56
N ALA A 47 5.78 -17.93 12.63
CA ALA A 47 5.72 -16.53 12.88
C ALA A 47 4.87 -15.86 11.76
N LYS A 48 5.33 -15.97 10.50
CA LYS A 48 4.58 -15.41 9.35
C LYS A 48 3.12 -15.88 9.30
N HIS A 49 2.86 -17.13 9.66
CA HIS A 49 1.51 -17.68 9.70
C HIS A 49 0.63 -17.02 10.76
N CYS A 50 1.10 -16.85 12.00
CA CYS A 50 0.35 -16.16 13.04
C CYS A 50 0.04 -14.70 12.66
N HIS A 51 1.02 -13.99 12.07
CA HIS A 51 0.80 -12.63 11.61
C HIS A 51 -0.27 -12.57 10.51
N LYS A 52 -0.24 -13.52 9.56
CA LYS A 52 -1.29 -13.67 8.54
C LYS A 52 -2.67 -13.87 9.18
N LEU A 53 -2.81 -14.82 10.11
CA LEU A 53 -4.09 -15.11 10.78
C LEU A 53 -4.65 -13.87 11.50
N LYS A 54 -3.78 -13.09 12.14
CA LYS A 54 -4.17 -11.85 12.81
C LYS A 54 -4.69 -10.80 11.83
N ILE A 55 -4.05 -10.65 10.67
CA ILE A 55 -4.56 -9.76 9.61
C ILE A 55 -5.93 -10.25 9.12
N GLU A 56 -6.06 -11.55 8.85
CA GLU A 56 -7.33 -12.15 8.38
C GLU A 56 -8.46 -12.00 9.41
N GLU A 57 -8.15 -12.04 10.71
CA GLU A 57 -9.12 -11.82 11.79
C GLU A 57 -9.89 -10.49 11.65
N HIS A 58 -9.23 -9.44 11.14
CA HIS A 58 -9.86 -8.13 10.90
C HIS A 58 -10.98 -8.15 9.85
N PHE A 59 -11.02 -9.18 9.00
CA PHE A 59 -11.97 -9.30 7.89
C PHE A 59 -13.05 -10.37 8.10
N ASN A 60 -13.00 -11.11 9.22
CA ASN A 60 -13.95 -12.17 9.54
C ASN A 60 -15.29 -11.64 10.11
N THR A 61 -15.39 -10.34 10.34
CA THR A 61 -16.57 -9.67 10.89
C THR A 61 -17.08 -8.60 9.92
N SER A 62 -18.40 -8.43 9.82
CA SER A 62 -19.02 -7.34 9.06
C SER A 62 -18.88 -5.95 9.74
N ASP A 63 -17.84 -5.74 10.56
CA ASP A 63 -17.56 -4.46 11.22
C ASP A 63 -16.56 -3.64 10.36
N PRO A 64 -17.01 -2.55 9.72
CA PRO A 64 -16.16 -1.70 8.88
C PRO A 64 -14.96 -1.10 9.63
N ARG A 65 -15.08 -0.86 10.94
CA ARG A 65 -13.96 -0.31 11.73
C ARG A 65 -12.83 -1.33 11.85
N ARG A 66 -13.15 -2.61 12.08
CA ARG A 66 -12.14 -3.66 12.16
C ARG A 66 -11.51 -3.95 10.81
N MET A 67 -12.29 -3.95 9.74
CA MET A 67 -11.76 -4.07 8.37
C MET A 67 -10.77 -2.93 8.07
N TRP A 68 -11.10 -1.70 8.46
CA TRP A 68 -10.21 -0.55 8.28
C TRP A 68 -8.90 -0.70 9.06
N GLN A 69 -8.94 -1.23 10.29
CA GLN A 69 -7.73 -1.56 11.05
C GLN A 69 -6.86 -2.62 10.34
N GLY A 70 -7.49 -3.62 9.71
CA GLY A 70 -6.78 -4.60 8.88
C GLY A 70 -6.07 -3.96 7.70
N LEU A 71 -6.76 -3.07 6.97
CA LEU A 71 -6.18 -2.30 5.85
C LEU A 71 -5.03 -1.39 6.31
N GLN A 72 -5.17 -0.72 7.45
CA GLN A 72 -4.10 0.10 8.04
C GLN A 72 -2.86 -0.75 8.37
N THR A 73 -3.07 -1.96 8.89
CA THR A 73 -1.98 -2.89 9.22
C THR A 73 -1.25 -3.40 7.98
N ILE A 74 -1.95 -3.62 6.86
CA ILE A 74 -1.34 -4.07 5.60
C ILE A 74 -0.56 -2.95 4.91
N THR A 75 -1.09 -1.73 4.98
CA THR A 75 -0.56 -0.58 4.22
C THR A 75 0.45 0.25 5.01
N ASP A 76 0.69 -0.08 6.28
CA ASP A 76 1.45 0.73 7.24
C ASP A 76 0.96 2.20 7.31
N LEU A 77 -0.29 2.44 6.92
CA LEU A 77 -0.92 3.75 7.01
C LEU A 77 -1.21 4.05 8.47
N LYS A 78 -0.28 4.78 9.11
CA LYS A 78 -0.54 5.41 10.38
C LYS A 78 -1.83 6.22 10.25
N PRO A 79 -2.77 6.16 11.22
CA PRO A 79 -3.86 7.10 11.23
C PRO A 79 -3.23 8.49 11.21
N THR A 80 -3.37 9.17 10.08
CA THR A 80 -3.04 10.59 9.96
C THR A 80 -3.71 11.20 11.16
N ARG A 81 -2.95 11.86 12.04
CA ARG A 81 -3.54 12.74 13.05
C ARG A 81 -4.43 13.64 12.23
N ALA A 82 -5.74 13.39 12.26
CA ALA A 82 -6.66 14.16 11.48
C ALA A 82 -6.34 15.60 11.87
N SER A 83 -5.90 16.41 10.91
CA SER A 83 -5.79 17.83 11.17
C SER A 83 -7.15 18.21 11.75
N PRO A 84 -7.20 18.94 12.87
CA PRO A 84 -8.48 19.37 13.42
C PRO A 84 -9.31 19.92 12.25
N PRO A 85 -10.60 19.56 12.18
CA PRO A 85 -11.47 20.08 11.13
C PRO A 85 -11.29 21.60 11.10
N SER A 86 -11.21 22.17 9.89
CA SER A 86 -11.00 23.60 9.76
C SER A 86 -12.02 24.34 10.63
N THR A 87 -11.53 25.23 11.48
CA THR A 87 -12.38 26.11 12.31
C THR A 87 -13.02 27.21 11.45
N ASP A 88 -12.67 27.31 10.17
CA ASP A 88 -13.24 28.30 9.25
C ASP A 88 -14.71 27.97 8.93
N PRO A 89 -15.67 28.79 9.40
CA PRO A 89 -17.08 28.54 9.14
C PRO A 89 -17.46 28.70 7.66
N SER A 90 -16.61 29.32 6.84
CA SER A 90 -16.84 29.52 5.40
C SER A 90 -16.36 28.35 4.53
N LEU A 91 -15.55 27.44 5.09
CA LEU A 91 -14.99 26.31 4.34
C LEU A 91 -16.07 25.42 3.68
N PRO A 92 -17.19 25.07 4.34
CA PRO A 92 -18.24 24.27 3.70
C PRO A 92 -18.81 24.96 2.45
N ASP A 93 -19.01 26.27 2.51
CA ASP A 93 -19.53 27.05 1.38
C ASP A 93 -18.52 27.15 0.24
N GLU A 94 -17.23 27.31 0.56
CA GLU A 94 -16.15 27.31 -0.43
C GLU A 94 -16.03 25.95 -1.14
N LEU A 95 -16.07 24.85 -0.38
CA LEU A 95 -16.05 23.49 -0.95
C LEU A 95 -17.27 23.24 -1.81
N ASN A 96 -18.45 23.66 -1.36
CA ASN A 96 -19.68 23.54 -2.11
C ASN A 96 -19.59 24.34 -3.42
N TYR A 97 -19.09 25.58 -3.37
CA TYR A 97 -18.84 26.39 -4.57
C TYR A 97 -17.85 25.72 -5.52
N PHE A 98 -16.75 25.18 -4.99
CA PHE A 98 -15.72 24.52 -5.79
C PHE A 98 -16.27 23.28 -6.48
N TYR A 99 -16.92 22.35 -5.78
CA TYR A 99 -17.39 21.10 -6.37
C TYR A 99 -18.64 21.29 -7.25
N ALA A 100 -19.56 22.19 -6.87
CA ALA A 100 -20.74 22.50 -7.68
C ALA A 100 -20.44 23.41 -8.90
N ARG A 101 -19.18 23.80 -9.14
CA ARG A 101 -18.81 24.65 -10.29
C ARG A 101 -19.16 24.01 -11.64
N PHE A 102 -19.29 22.68 -11.68
CA PHE A 102 -19.65 21.94 -12.88
C PHE A 102 -21.16 21.81 -13.08
N ASP A 103 -21.95 21.95 -12.02
CA ASP A 103 -23.42 21.92 -12.07
C ASP A 103 -24.00 23.25 -12.54
N ARG A 104 -23.21 24.32 -12.47
CA ARG A 104 -23.55 25.60 -13.08
C ARG A 104 -23.44 25.46 -14.58
N VAL A 105 -24.54 25.76 -15.28
CA VAL A 105 -24.58 25.82 -16.75
C VAL A 105 -23.40 26.67 -17.23
N ASN A 106 -22.46 26.01 -17.90
CA ASN A 106 -21.25 26.66 -18.39
C ASN A 106 -21.66 27.51 -19.60
N HIS A 107 -22.12 28.74 -19.35
CA HIS A 107 -22.52 29.68 -20.42
C HIS A 107 -21.34 30.15 -21.27
N LYS A 108 -20.12 29.70 -20.94
CA LYS A 108 -18.94 29.92 -21.76
C LYS A 108 -18.92 28.84 -22.83
N VAL A 109 -19.11 29.25 -24.09
CA VAL A 109 -18.72 28.45 -25.25
C VAL A 109 -17.32 27.92 -24.97
N ALA A 110 -17.14 26.61 -25.05
CA ALA A 110 -15.83 25.99 -24.94
C ALA A 110 -14.98 26.51 -26.10
N THR A 111 -14.25 27.60 -25.88
CA THR A 111 -13.27 28.09 -26.83
C THR A 111 -12.14 27.08 -26.81
N ARG A 112 -12.18 26.14 -27.75
CA ARG A 112 -11.03 25.28 -28.04
C ARG A 112 -9.85 26.22 -28.24
N ALA A 113 -8.84 26.14 -27.39
CA ALA A 113 -7.63 26.92 -27.56
C ALA A 113 -7.09 26.60 -28.97
N THR A 114 -7.04 27.61 -29.84
CA THR A 114 -6.35 27.48 -31.13
C THR A 114 -4.88 27.28 -30.81
N LEU A 115 -4.41 26.04 -30.93
CA LEU A 115 -3.02 25.72 -30.74
C LEU A 115 -2.21 26.40 -31.87
N PRO A 116 -1.11 27.11 -31.56
CA PRO A 116 -0.18 27.58 -32.58
C PRO A 116 0.34 26.40 -33.41
N ALA A 117 0.71 26.66 -34.67
CA ALA A 117 1.04 25.64 -35.68
C ALA A 117 2.06 24.59 -35.18
N ASP A 118 2.94 24.98 -34.27
CA ASP A 118 4.02 24.17 -33.70
C ASP A 118 3.54 23.07 -32.73
N HIS A 119 2.24 23.03 -32.40
CA HIS A 119 1.66 22.04 -31.48
C HIS A 119 0.47 21.29 -32.09
N LEU A 120 0.35 21.26 -33.43
CA LEU A 120 -0.65 20.40 -34.05
C LEU A 120 -0.42 18.95 -33.64
N PRO A 121 -1.45 18.24 -33.16
CA PRO A 121 -1.32 16.82 -32.85
C PRO A 121 -0.88 16.08 -34.12
N LEU A 122 0.17 15.25 -33.98
CA LEU A 122 0.74 14.46 -35.06
C LEU A 122 -0.40 13.69 -35.75
N THR A 123 -0.73 14.11 -36.97
CA THR A 123 -1.87 13.55 -37.70
C THR A 123 -1.34 12.42 -38.57
N LEU A 124 -1.44 11.18 -38.08
CA LEU A 124 -0.99 10.00 -38.82
C LEU A 124 -2.14 9.42 -39.64
N SER A 125 -1.90 9.15 -40.91
CA SER A 125 -2.84 8.40 -41.75
C SER A 125 -2.75 6.90 -41.44
N PRO A 126 -3.86 6.14 -41.49
CA PRO A 126 -3.84 4.68 -41.33
C PRO A 126 -2.85 3.97 -42.27
N THR A 127 -2.59 4.54 -43.45
CA THR A 127 -1.65 3.99 -44.43
C THR A 127 -0.20 4.09 -43.95
N ASP A 128 0.17 5.21 -43.34
CA ASP A 128 1.53 5.48 -42.84
C ASP A 128 1.88 4.55 -41.68
N VAL A 129 0.92 4.35 -40.77
CA VAL A 129 1.05 3.42 -39.65
C VAL A 129 1.26 1.99 -40.15
N ARG A 130 0.49 1.58 -41.17
CA ARG A 130 0.57 0.22 -41.72
C ARG A 130 1.90 -0.03 -42.44
N ALA A 131 2.42 0.97 -43.15
CA ALA A 131 3.72 0.90 -43.82
C ALA A 131 4.86 0.76 -42.79
N GLU A 132 4.87 1.56 -41.74
CA GLU A 132 5.93 1.49 -40.72
C GLU A 132 5.91 0.17 -39.93
N LEU A 133 4.73 -0.31 -39.51
CA LEU A 133 4.63 -1.59 -38.80
C LEU A 133 5.06 -2.80 -39.67
N SER A 134 4.94 -2.69 -41.00
CA SER A 134 5.41 -3.74 -41.91
C SER A 134 6.93 -3.77 -42.04
N ARG A 135 7.61 -2.64 -41.86
CA ARG A 135 9.08 -2.55 -41.90
C ARG A 135 9.73 -3.09 -40.64
N THR A 136 9.08 -2.95 -39.49
CA THR A 136 9.66 -3.36 -38.19
C THR A 136 9.49 -4.84 -37.88
N ASN A 137 8.62 -5.56 -38.61
CA ASN A 137 8.29 -6.98 -38.36
C ASN A 137 9.04 -7.96 -39.30
N THR A 138 10.21 -7.56 -39.82
CA THR A 138 11.17 -8.48 -40.46
C THR A 138 12.13 -9.06 -39.43
#